data_AF-A0A0D0BMN8-F1
#
_entry.id   AF-A0A0D0BMN8-F1
#
_cell.length_a   1.000
_cell.length_b   1.000
_cell.length_c   1.000
_cell.angle_alpha   90.00
_cell.angle_beta   90.00
_cell.angle_gamma   90.00
#
_symmetry.space_group_name_H-M   'P 1'
#
loop_
_entity.id
_entity.type
_entity.pdbx_description
1 polymer ?
#
loop_
_entity_poly.entity_id
_entity_poly.type
_entity_poly.pdbx_seq_one_letter_code
_entity_poly.pdbx_strand_id
1 'polypeptide(L)'
;MTPAYNHETWPSETPAAEPAVTMNRKSQRMMWTSNNDAKMLGVLWECKLAGDQSNNSWKKKVWTVVAHALKDSPGGMKNSQKCMDHWGNVSAVTVTMLVVKLYVLTHA
;
A
#
# COMPACT_ATOMS: atom_id res chain seq x y z
N MET A 1 -62.34 -12.43 -41.74
CA MET A 1 -61.80 -11.88 -40.48
C MET A 1 -60.65 -12.79 -40.05
N THR A 2 -59.40 -12.31 -40.12
CA THR A 2 -58.14 -13.03 -39.82
C THR A 2 -57.60 -12.58 -38.44
N PRO A 3 -56.49 -13.13 -37.89
CA PRO A 3 -55.66 -14.31 -38.26
C PRO A 3 -55.43 -15.30 -37.06
N ALA A 4 -55.12 -16.59 -37.25
CA ALA A 4 -53.80 -17.23 -37.41
C ALA A 4 -52.71 -16.85 -36.38
N TYR A 5 -52.29 -17.82 -35.54
CA TYR A 5 -50.88 -17.96 -35.13
C TYR A 5 -50.55 -19.39 -34.66
N ASN A 6 -49.66 -20.05 -35.40
CA ASN A 6 -49.02 -21.34 -35.12
C ASN A 6 -47.91 -21.15 -34.07
N HIS A 7 -47.85 -21.99 -33.04
CA HIS A 7 -47.05 -23.22 -32.85
C HIS A 7 -45.56 -22.96 -32.50
N GLU A 8 -45.21 -23.53 -31.33
CA GLU A 8 -43.88 -23.94 -30.82
C GLU A 8 -42.94 -22.84 -30.35
N THR A 9 -42.52 -22.96 -29.09
CA THR A 9 -41.10 -23.01 -28.73
C THR A 9 -41.00 -23.44 -27.26
N TRP A 10 -40.56 -24.68 -27.03
CA TRP A 10 -39.65 -24.97 -25.92
C TRP A 10 -38.65 -26.02 -26.41
N PRO A 11 -37.35 -25.88 -26.09
CA PRO A 11 -36.84 -26.73 -25.01
C PRO A 11 -35.84 -26.03 -24.06
N SER A 12 -35.62 -26.74 -22.95
CA SER A 12 -34.73 -26.50 -21.80
C SER A 12 -33.29 -26.09 -22.12
N GLU A 13 -32.65 -25.31 -21.22
CA GLU A 13 -31.23 -25.47 -20.82
C GLU A 13 -30.86 -24.55 -19.61
N THR A 14 -29.80 -24.94 -18.90
CA THR A 14 -29.42 -24.66 -17.49
C THR A 14 -28.66 -23.32 -17.28
N PRO A 15 -28.08 -23.06 -16.09
CA PRO A 15 -28.29 -21.88 -15.26
C PRO A 15 -27.61 -20.60 -15.81
N ALA A 16 -28.35 -19.49 -15.84
CA ALA A 16 -27.78 -18.18 -16.12
C ALA A 16 -26.75 -17.83 -15.04
N ALA A 17 -25.48 -17.89 -15.43
CA ALA A 17 -24.34 -17.43 -14.66
C ALA A 17 -24.65 -16.08 -14.02
N GLU A 18 -24.55 -16.02 -12.70
CA GLU A 18 -24.59 -14.76 -11.95
C GLU A 18 -23.55 -13.82 -12.57
N PRO A 19 -23.90 -12.57 -12.89
CA PRO A 19 -22.94 -11.63 -13.41
C PRO A 19 -21.89 -11.41 -12.32
N ALA A 20 -20.68 -11.92 -12.54
CA ALA A 20 -19.52 -11.58 -11.75
C ALA A 20 -19.32 -10.07 -11.85
N VAL A 21 -19.85 -9.34 -10.86
CA VAL A 21 -19.56 -7.93 -10.62
C VAL A 21 -18.08 -7.85 -10.32
N THR A 22 -17.30 -7.71 -11.39
CA THR A 22 -15.91 -7.30 -11.33
C THR A 22 -15.94 -5.87 -10.81
N MET A 23 -15.87 -5.74 -9.48
CA MET A 23 -15.66 -4.45 -8.86
C MET A 23 -14.30 -3.95 -9.35
N ASN A 24 -14.33 -3.11 -10.39
CA ASN A 24 -13.22 -2.30 -10.81
C ASN A 24 -12.95 -1.29 -9.68
N ARG A 25 -12.32 -1.76 -8.60
CA ARG A 25 -11.77 -0.91 -7.55
C ARG A 25 -10.68 -0.12 -8.24
N LYS A 26 -11.03 1.08 -8.71
CA LYS A 26 -10.05 2.10 -9.09
C LYS A 26 -9.01 2.10 -7.97
N SER A 27 -7.82 1.57 -8.25
CA SER A 27 -6.75 1.48 -7.27
C SER A 27 -6.53 2.90 -6.75
N GLN A 28 -6.89 3.15 -5.49
CA GLN A 28 -6.70 4.48 -4.92
C GLN A 28 -5.22 4.81 -5.06
N ARG A 29 -4.92 5.93 -5.73
CA ARG A 29 -3.54 6.35 -5.97
C ARG A 29 -2.79 6.30 -4.65
N MET A 30 -1.67 5.59 -4.67
CA MET A 30 -0.84 5.41 -3.50
C MET A 30 -0.28 6.77 -3.07
N MET A 31 -0.57 7.20 -1.83
CA MET A 31 -0.11 8.48 -1.29
C MET A 31 0.69 8.27 0.00
N TRP A 32 1.87 8.89 0.03
CA TRP A 32 2.69 9.02 1.22
C TRP A 32 2.37 10.34 1.91
N THR A 33 2.30 10.30 3.24
CA THR A 33 1.94 11.46 4.07
C THR A 33 2.95 11.51 5.21
N SER A 34 3.13 12.68 5.82
CA SER A 34 4.02 12.81 6.97
C SER A 34 3.65 11.87 8.13
N ASN A 35 2.36 11.52 8.27
CA ASN A 35 1.91 10.53 9.24
C ASN A 35 2.36 9.10 8.88
N ASN A 36 2.40 8.75 7.59
CA ASN A 36 2.98 7.48 7.13
C ASN A 36 4.48 7.43 7.41
N ASP A 37 5.18 8.54 7.20
CA ASP A 37 6.62 8.64 7.45
C ASP A 37 6.92 8.50 8.94
N ALA A 38 6.15 9.18 9.80
CA ALA A 38 6.29 9.07 11.25
C ALA A 38 6.04 7.64 11.75
N LYS A 39 4.98 6.97 11.25
CA LYS A 39 4.71 5.55 11.58
C LYS A 39 5.83 4.63 11.10
N MET A 40 6.32 4.82 9.88
CA MET A 40 7.45 4.06 9.34
C MET A 40 8.69 4.25 10.21
N LEU A 41 9.04 5.49 10.56
CA LEU A 41 10.18 5.81 11.44
C LEU A 41 10.03 5.17 12.82
N GLY A 42 8.84 5.20 13.41
CA GLY A 42 8.56 4.54 14.70
C GLY A 42 8.80 3.04 14.65
N VAL A 43 8.25 2.34 13.65
CA VAL A 43 8.46 0.89 13.49
C VAL A 43 9.93 0.56 13.23
N LEU A 44 10.61 1.35 12.40
CA LEU A 44 12.04 1.16 12.14
C LEU A 44 12.88 1.38 13.40
N TRP A 45 12.53 2.35 14.25
CA TRP A 45 13.18 2.56 15.54
C TRP A 45 13.06 1.34 16.46
N GLU A 46 11.87 0.79 16.61
CA GLU A 46 11.63 -0.42 17.42
C GLU A 46 12.42 -1.62 16.86
N CYS A 47 12.44 -1.80 15.53
CA CYS A 47 13.24 -2.84 14.89
C CYS A 47 14.75 -2.61 15.04
N LYS A 48 15.20 -1.36 15.17
CA LYS A 48 16.61 -1.03 15.46
C LYS A 48 16.99 -1.53 16.84
N LEU A 49 16.16 -1.24 17.84
CA LEU A 49 16.36 -1.68 19.22
C LEU A 49 16.38 -3.21 19.32
N ALA A 50 15.58 -3.89 18.50
CA ALA A 50 15.55 -5.35 18.40
C ALA A 50 16.74 -5.98 17.64
N GLY A 51 17.69 -5.18 17.12
CA GLY A 51 18.86 -5.71 16.39
C GLY A 51 18.54 -6.21 14.97
N ASP A 52 17.50 -5.67 14.34
CA ASP A 52 17.07 -6.06 13.00
C ASP A 52 17.64 -5.19 11.86
N GLN A 53 18.56 -4.30 12.22
CA GLN A 53 19.40 -3.56 11.29
C GLN A 53 20.76 -4.26 11.13
N SER A 54 21.20 -4.47 9.89
CA SER A 54 22.53 -5.01 9.57
C SER A 54 23.34 -3.95 8.83
N ASN A 55 24.45 -3.48 9.43
CA ASN A 55 25.36 -2.43 8.95
C ASN A 55 24.67 -1.11 8.54
N ASN A 56 23.92 -1.12 7.44
CA ASN A 56 23.14 0.00 6.94
C ASN A 56 21.83 -0.41 6.22
N SER A 57 21.42 -1.66 6.36
CA SER A 57 20.26 -2.24 5.68
C SER A 57 19.32 -2.92 6.66
N TRP A 58 18.03 -2.84 6.36
CA TRP A 58 16.97 -3.48 7.15
C TRP A 58 16.72 -4.91 6.65
N LYS A 59 16.57 -5.86 7.57
CA LYS A 59 16.18 -7.23 7.23
C LYS A 59 14.81 -7.23 6.52
N LYS A 60 14.59 -8.13 5.57
CA LYS A 60 13.32 -8.24 4.81
C LYS A 60 12.07 -8.28 5.71
N LYS A 61 12.16 -8.96 6.87
CA LYS A 61 11.06 -9.06 7.85
C LYS A 61 10.61 -7.70 8.40
N VAL A 62 11.52 -6.72 8.51
CA VAL A 62 11.23 -5.37 9.02
C VAL A 62 10.23 -4.69 8.09
N TRP A 63 10.42 -4.81 6.77
CA TRP A 63 9.50 -4.22 5.79
C TRP A 63 8.11 -4.83 5.82
N THR A 64 8.00 -6.11 6.17
CA THR A 64 6.70 -6.76 6.40
C THR A 64 5.99 -6.19 7.62
N VAL A 65 6.72 -5.92 8.70
CA VAL A 65 6.17 -5.28 9.91
C VAL A 65 5.73 -3.84 9.59
N VAL A 66 6.54 -3.08 8.86
CA VAL A 66 6.21 -1.72 8.42
C VAL A 66 4.97 -1.71 7.53
N ALA A 67 4.89 -2.61 6.55
CA ALA A 67 3.71 -2.75 5.69
C ALA A 67 2.46 -3.09 6.48
N HIS A 68 2.56 -3.98 7.47
CA HIS A 68 1.45 -4.30 8.37
C HIS A 68 1.01 -3.09 9.20
N ALA A 69 1.95 -2.30 9.73
CA ALA A 69 1.65 -1.08 10.49
C ALA A 69 1.00 0.03 9.63
N LEU A 70 1.24 0.01 8.33
CA LEU A 70 0.70 0.96 7.36
C LEU A 70 -0.51 0.42 6.57
N LYS A 71 -1.02 -0.77 6.88
CA LYS A 71 -2.10 -1.42 6.12
C LYS A 71 -3.40 -0.60 6.12
N ASP A 72 -3.67 0.09 7.24
CA ASP A 72 -4.85 0.93 7.44
C ASP A 72 -4.60 2.41 7.10
N SER A 73 -3.42 2.73 6.55
CA SER A 73 -3.09 4.09 6.18
C SER A 73 -3.78 4.52 4.88
N PRO A 74 -4.28 5.76 4.80
CA PRO A 74 -4.97 6.26 3.61
C PRO A 74 -4.07 6.30 2.37
N GLY A 75 -4.69 6.23 1.20
CA GLY A 75 -4.02 6.35 -0.10
C GLY A 75 -3.34 5.07 -0.54
N GLY A 76 -4.13 4.03 -0.83
CA GLY A 76 -3.68 2.79 -1.48
C GLY A 76 -2.86 1.83 -0.61
N MET A 77 -2.79 0.57 -1.04
CA MET A 77 -2.10 -0.52 -0.34
C MET A 77 -0.58 -0.32 -0.37
N LYS A 78 0.04 -0.29 0.81
CA LYS A 78 1.49 -0.13 0.99
C LYS A 78 2.09 -1.49 1.36
N ASN A 79 2.65 -2.18 0.37
CA ASN A 79 3.34 -3.46 0.59
C ASN A 79 4.82 -3.23 0.99
N SER A 80 5.49 -4.30 1.41
CA SER A 80 6.87 -4.26 1.90
C SER A 80 7.84 -3.64 0.89
N GLN A 81 7.69 -3.95 -0.40
CA GLN A 81 8.56 -3.40 -1.44
C GLN A 81 8.40 -1.88 -1.56
N LYS A 82 7.15 -1.40 -1.59
CA LYS A 82 6.88 0.05 -1.65
C LYS A 82 7.38 0.78 -0.42
N CYS A 83 7.33 0.15 0.76
CA CYS A 83 7.90 0.70 1.98
C CYS A 83 9.43 0.84 1.89
N MET A 84 10.11 -0.14 1.32
CA MET A 84 11.56 -0.08 1.08
C MET A 84 11.93 1.03 0.07
N ASP A 85 11.20 1.10 -1.05
CA ASP A 85 11.44 2.13 -2.08
C ASP A 85 11.25 3.54 -1.48
N HIS A 86 10.19 3.75 -0.70
CA HIS A 86 9.91 5.02 -0.06
C HIS A 86 10.93 5.38 1.02
N TRP A 87 11.40 4.40 1.79
CA TRP A 87 12.49 4.62 2.75
C TRP A 87 13.76 5.14 2.09
N GLY A 88 14.11 4.68 0.89
CA GLY A 88 15.25 5.22 0.14
C GLY A 88 15.14 6.73 -0.06
N ASN A 89 13.93 7.21 -0.35
CA ASN A 89 13.66 8.64 -0.50
C ASN A 89 13.63 9.37 0.85
N VAL A 90 12.96 8.81 1.86
CA VAL A 90 12.84 9.41 3.20
C VAL A 90 14.19 9.49 3.91
N SER A 91 15.02 8.46 3.84
CA SER A 91 16.33 8.43 4.49
C SER A 91 17.28 9.48 3.90
N ALA A 92 17.27 9.67 2.59
CA ALA A 92 18.03 10.74 1.94
C ALA A 92 17.59 12.14 2.44
N VAL A 93 16.27 12.39 2.52
CA VAL A 93 15.74 13.67 3.00
C VAL A 93 15.95 13.86 4.51
N THR A 94 15.80 12.81 5.31
CA THR A 94 15.90 12.86 6.78
C THR A 94 17.34 13.07 7.24
N VAL A 95 18.31 12.41 6.60
CA VAL A 95 19.74 12.66 6.86
C VAL A 95 20.08 14.11 6.51
N THR A 96 19.59 14.61 5.38
CA THR A 96 19.79 16.02 4.99
C THR A 96 19.16 16.98 6.00
N MET A 97 17.92 16.74 6.43
CA MET A 97 17.22 17.58 7.40
C MET A 97 17.90 17.57 8.79
N LEU A 98 18.33 16.41 9.29
CA LEU A 98 19.02 16.33 10.58
C LEU A 98 20.41 16.97 10.52
N VAL A 99 21.16 16.78 9.43
CA VAL A 99 22.46 17.44 9.21
C VAL A 99 22.29 18.95 9.13
N VAL A 100 21.30 19.46 8.39
CA VAL A 100 21.03 20.90 8.29
C VAL A 100 20.58 21.47 9.64
N LYS A 101 19.71 20.76 10.37
CA LYS A 101 19.20 21.23 11.66
C LYS A 101 20.29 21.22 12.74
N LEU A 102 21.16 20.20 12.76
CA LEU A 102 22.35 20.18 13.61
C LEU A 102 23.35 21.28 13.22
N TYR A 103 23.60 21.47 11.92
CA TYR A 103 24.49 22.52 11.41
C TYR A 103 24.02 23.92 11.82
N VAL A 104 22.72 24.21 11.71
CA VAL A 104 22.14 25.48 12.15
C VAL A 104 22.20 25.62 13.66
N LEU A 105 21.97 24.55 14.43
CA LEU A 105 22.06 24.58 15.90
C LEU A 105 23.49 24.72 16.43
N THR A 106 24.50 24.27 15.71
CA THR A 106 25.91 24.40 16.10
C THR A 106 26.55 25.72 15.66
N HIS A 107 25.92 26.47 14.76
CA HIS A 107 26.42 27.73 14.21
C HIS A 107 25.48 28.92 14.44
N ALA A 108 24.51 28.79 15.35
CA ALA A 108 23.67 29.87 15.88
C ALA A 108 24.18 30.28 17.26
#